data_AF-A0A379JTF1-F1
#
_entry.id   AF-A0A379JTF1-F1
#
_cell.length_a   1.000
_cell.length_b   1.000
_cell.length_c   1.000
_cell.angle_alpha   90.00
_cell.angle_beta   90.00
_cell.angle_gamma   90.00
#
_symmetry.space_group_name_H-M   'P 1'
#
loop_
_entity.id
_entity.type
_entity.pdbx_description
1 polymer ?
#
loop_
_entity_poly.entity_id
_entity_poly.type
_entity_poly.pdbx_seq_one_letter_code
_entity_poly.pdbx_strand_id
1 'polypeptide(L)'
;MNPLQRTLIEKAGHDNGFEHVLSPAGDAVTLASARHRSQAVVTASADGFGLRLQPATPALLPELLRSFQPRAGADDVFCVPTLPDLAALLRRTASLSQALPNQAVRDYHTAVAQAVEALPVENRGTEVERLVRQRVGQARYRDALLTYWGGCLRGDRRHRDRGTAR
;
A
#
# COMPACT_ATOMS: atom_id res chain seq x y z
N MET A 1 -22.97 8.10 -17.17
CA MET A 1 -21.99 7.07 -17.62
C MET A 1 -22.70 5.94 -18.36
N ASN A 2 -22.23 5.58 -19.57
CA ASN A 2 -22.82 4.49 -20.37
C ASN A 2 -22.46 3.10 -19.78
N PRO A 3 -23.38 2.11 -19.79
CA PRO A 3 -23.09 0.72 -19.40
C PRO A 3 -21.81 0.13 -19.99
N LEU A 4 -21.52 0.38 -21.27
CA LEU A 4 -20.30 -0.12 -21.91
C LEU A 4 -19.03 0.49 -21.28
N GLN A 5 -19.05 1.80 -21.01
CA GLN A 5 -17.91 2.48 -20.37
C GLN A 5 -17.67 1.94 -18.97
N ARG A 6 -18.75 1.65 -18.22
CA ARG A 6 -18.66 1.02 -16.90
C ARG A 6 -17.94 -0.33 -17.00
N THR A 7 -18.36 -1.22 -17.88
CA THR A 7 -17.71 -2.54 -18.06
C THR A 7 -16.24 -2.42 -18.48
N LEU A 8 -15.89 -1.45 -19.33
CA LEU A 8 -14.50 -1.21 -19.71
C LEU A 8 -13.65 -0.74 -18.53
N ILE A 9 -14.18 0.13 -17.67
CA ILE A 9 -13.50 0.61 -16.46
C ILE A 9 -13.32 -0.54 -15.46
N GLU A 10 -14.35 -1.36 -15.24
CA GLU A 10 -14.28 -2.52 -14.35
C GLU A 10 -13.22 -3.51 -14.82
N LYS A 11 -13.20 -3.82 -16.12
CA LYS A 11 -12.18 -4.67 -16.73
C LYS A 11 -10.78 -4.06 -16.57
N ALA A 12 -10.62 -2.77 -16.87
CA ALA A 12 -9.34 -2.09 -16.72
C ALA A 12 -8.86 -2.08 -15.27
N GLY A 13 -9.77 -1.90 -14.30
CA GLY A 13 -9.48 -2.04 -12.87
C GLY A 13 -8.97 -3.43 -12.53
N HIS A 14 -9.73 -4.45 -12.90
CA HIS A 14 -9.41 -5.85 -12.64
C HIS A 14 -8.04 -6.25 -13.21
N ASP A 15 -7.78 -5.90 -14.47
CA ASP A 15 -6.52 -6.24 -15.16
C ASP A 15 -5.31 -5.47 -14.60
N ASN A 16 -5.52 -4.33 -13.92
CA ASN A 16 -4.45 -3.46 -13.42
C ASN A 16 -4.35 -3.41 -11.89
N GLY A 17 -4.82 -4.46 -11.20
CA GLY A 17 -4.56 -4.66 -9.78
C GLY A 17 -5.65 -4.18 -8.83
N PHE A 18 -6.83 -3.85 -9.34
CA PHE A 18 -8.04 -3.59 -8.56
C PHE A 18 -9.11 -4.64 -8.87
N GLU A 19 -8.99 -5.80 -8.24
CA GLU A 19 -9.84 -6.98 -8.47
C GLU A 19 -11.27 -6.84 -7.93
N HIS A 20 -11.52 -5.87 -7.05
CA HIS A 20 -12.83 -5.68 -6.42
C HIS A 20 -13.48 -4.39 -6.90
N VAL A 21 -14.73 -4.51 -7.33
CA VAL A 21 -15.57 -3.36 -7.68
C VAL A 21 -16.58 -3.16 -6.56
N LEU A 22 -16.46 -2.04 -5.83
CA LEU A 22 -17.31 -1.70 -4.67
C LEU A 22 -18.55 -0.88 -5.07
N SER A 23 -19.01 -1.02 -6.31
CA SER A 23 -19.92 -0.05 -6.95
C SER A 23 -21.15 0.26 -6.08
N PRO A 24 -21.32 1.52 -5.61
CA PRO A 24 -22.64 2.02 -5.33
C PRO A 24 -23.33 2.32 -6.67
N ALA A 25 -24.66 2.22 -6.72
CA ALA A 25 -25.43 2.60 -7.91
C ALA A 25 -25.22 4.10 -8.20
N GLY A 26 -24.61 4.45 -9.34
CA GLY A 26 -24.32 5.84 -9.70
C GLY A 26 -23.38 5.99 -10.89
N ASP A 27 -22.94 7.23 -11.15
CA ASP A 27 -22.12 7.60 -12.32
C ASP A 27 -20.60 7.44 -12.13
N ALA A 28 -20.19 6.71 -11.08
CA ALA A 28 -18.80 6.41 -10.76
C ALA A 28 -18.60 4.91 -10.48
N VAL A 29 -17.40 4.42 -10.75
CA VAL A 29 -16.96 3.05 -10.42
C VAL A 29 -15.90 3.12 -9.33
N THR A 30 -16.19 2.56 -8.16
CA THR A 30 -15.20 2.44 -7.09
C THR A 30 -14.46 1.10 -7.22
N LEU A 31 -13.17 1.18 -7.44
CA LEU A 31 -12.23 0.07 -7.58
C LEU A 31 -11.43 -0.09 -6.27
N ALA A 32 -11.28 -1.33 -5.83
CA ALA A 32 -10.54 -1.73 -4.65
C ALA A 32 -9.74 -3.01 -4.91
N SER A 33 -8.82 -3.33 -4.01
CA SER A 33 -7.99 -4.53 -4.09
C SER A 33 -7.93 -5.23 -2.74
N ALA A 34 -7.72 -6.55 -2.73
CA ALA A 34 -7.35 -7.29 -1.53
C ALA A 34 -5.83 -7.18 -1.24
N ARG A 35 -5.02 -6.85 -2.26
CA ARG A 35 -3.55 -6.76 -2.16
C ARG A 35 -3.07 -5.44 -1.58
N HIS A 36 -3.86 -4.38 -1.68
CA HIS A 36 -3.55 -3.08 -1.11
C HIS A 36 -4.83 -2.36 -0.67
N ARG A 37 -4.69 -1.49 0.33
CA ARG A 37 -5.83 -0.77 0.93
C ARG A 37 -6.25 0.49 0.16
N SER A 38 -5.50 0.90 -0.86
CA SER A 38 -5.85 2.07 -1.69
C SER A 38 -7.07 1.77 -2.55
N GLN A 39 -7.97 2.75 -2.64
CA GLN A 39 -9.16 2.69 -3.50
C GLN A 39 -9.08 3.75 -4.60
N ALA A 40 -9.76 3.50 -5.70
CA ALA A 40 -9.76 4.32 -6.90
C ALA A 40 -11.21 4.55 -7.35
N VAL A 41 -11.66 5.80 -7.38
CA VAL A 41 -12.99 6.15 -7.88
C VAL A 41 -12.83 6.70 -9.30
N VAL A 42 -13.38 6.00 -10.28
CA VAL A 42 -13.33 6.37 -11.69
C VAL A 42 -14.68 6.95 -12.12
N THR A 43 -14.65 8.12 -12.75
CA THR A 43 -15.80 8.73 -13.42
C THR A 43 -15.52 8.83 -14.91
N ALA A 44 -16.53 8.59 -15.74
CA ALA A 44 -16.44 8.78 -17.19
C ALA A 44 -17.15 10.07 -17.59
N SER A 45 -16.49 10.91 -18.39
CA SER A 45 -17.05 12.12 -19.01
C SER A 45 -16.90 12.07 -20.53
N ALA A 46 -17.44 13.07 -21.23
CA ALA A 46 -17.28 13.17 -22.69
C ALA A 46 -15.82 13.39 -23.11
N ASP A 47 -15.01 14.00 -22.23
CA ASP A 47 -13.62 14.38 -22.49
C ASP A 47 -12.58 13.35 -22.00
N GLY A 48 -13.03 12.22 -21.44
CA GLY A 48 -12.17 11.13 -20.98
C GLY A 48 -12.61 10.53 -19.64
N PHE A 49 -11.63 10.15 -18.82
CA PHE A 49 -11.82 9.51 -17.52
C PHE A 49 -11.21 10.35 -16.40
N GLY A 50 -11.99 10.60 -15.36
CA GLY A 50 -11.52 11.16 -14.09
C GLY A 50 -11.23 10.03 -13.11
N LEU A 51 -10.06 10.08 -12.47
CA LEU A 51 -9.68 9.15 -11.41
C LEU A 51 -9.41 9.94 -10.14
N ARG A 52 -10.21 9.69 -9.10
CA ARG A 52 -9.96 10.17 -7.75
C ARG A 52 -9.40 9.03 -6.90
N LEU A 53 -8.24 9.24 -6.30
CA LEU A 53 -7.60 8.24 -5.46
C LEU A 53 -7.93 8.44 -3.99
N GLN A 54 -8.14 7.34 -3.29
CA GLN A 54 -8.24 7.28 -1.83
C GLN A 54 -7.01 6.50 -1.34
N PRO A 55 -5.88 7.18 -1.15
CA PRO A 55 -4.63 6.53 -0.81
C PRO A 55 -4.68 5.96 0.61
N ALA A 56 -4.22 4.72 0.78
CA ALA A 56 -4.03 4.16 2.12
C ALA A 56 -2.80 4.73 2.85
N THR A 57 -1.92 5.42 2.13
CA THR A 57 -0.66 5.97 2.66
C THR A 57 -0.43 7.36 2.06
N PRO A 58 -0.09 8.38 2.85
CA PRO A 58 0.07 9.75 2.37
C PRO A 58 1.20 9.92 1.33
N ALA A 59 2.14 8.97 1.27
CA ALA A 59 3.23 8.97 0.29
C ALA A 59 2.79 8.58 -1.14
N LEU A 60 1.60 8.00 -1.32
CA LEU A 60 1.11 7.54 -2.64
C LEU A 60 0.93 8.71 -3.61
N LEU A 61 0.25 9.76 -3.17
CA LEU A 61 -0.11 10.88 -4.01
C LEU A 61 1.13 11.65 -4.50
N PRO A 62 2.10 12.05 -3.64
CA PRO A 62 3.34 12.68 -4.10
C PRO A 62 4.10 11.85 -5.13
N GLU A 63 4.21 10.53 -4.95
CA GLU A 63 4.92 9.66 -5.89
C GLU A 63 4.20 9.50 -7.23
N LEU A 64 2.86 9.54 -7.25
CA LEU A 64 2.08 9.57 -8.48
C LEU A 64 2.25 10.90 -9.22
N LEU A 65 2.25 12.03 -8.51
CA LEU A 65 2.45 13.36 -9.09
C LEU A 65 3.81 13.52 -9.79
N ARG A 66 4.83 12.74 -9.39
CA ARG A 66 6.12 12.71 -10.10
C ARG A 66 6.05 12.10 -11.49
N SER A 67 5.10 11.21 -11.73
CA SER A 67 4.98 10.43 -12.98
C SER A 67 3.77 10.84 -13.81
N PHE A 68 2.73 11.39 -13.19
CA PHE A 68 1.48 11.79 -13.80
C PHE A 68 1.09 13.18 -13.31
N GLN A 69 0.86 14.11 -14.23
CA GLN A 69 0.39 15.45 -13.89
C GLN A 69 -1.15 15.46 -13.92
N PRO A 70 -1.84 15.78 -12.81
CA PRO A 70 -3.29 15.95 -12.82
C PRO A 70 -3.68 17.14 -13.71
N ARG A 71 -4.88 17.10 -14.27
CA ARG A 71 -5.43 18.23 -15.02
C ARG A 71 -5.79 19.33 -14.02
N ALA A 72 -5.31 20.55 -14.25
CA ALA A 72 -5.61 21.70 -13.41
C ALA A 72 -7.14 21.90 -13.27
N GLY A 73 -7.65 21.88 -12.04
CA GLY A 73 -9.06 22.24 -11.76
C GLY A 73 -9.69 21.57 -10.54
N ALA A 74 -9.22 20.40 -10.12
CA ALA A 74 -9.70 19.74 -8.90
C ALA A 74 -8.55 19.02 -8.20
N ASP A 75 -8.29 19.41 -6.95
CA ASP A 75 -7.28 18.75 -6.11
C ASP A 75 -7.58 17.23 -6.06
N ASP A 76 -6.55 16.42 -6.31
CA ASP A 76 -6.55 14.94 -6.27
C ASP A 76 -7.37 14.20 -7.35
N VAL A 77 -7.72 14.87 -8.45
CA VAL A 77 -8.35 14.21 -9.61
C VAL A 77 -7.38 14.14 -10.80
N PHE A 78 -7.03 12.92 -11.21
CA PHE A 78 -6.27 12.68 -12.43
C PHE A 78 -7.23 12.54 -13.61
N CYS A 79 -7.04 13.34 -14.66
CA CYS A 79 -7.84 13.21 -15.88
C CYS A 79 -6.98 12.59 -16.98
N VAL A 80 -7.48 11.51 -17.58
CA VAL A 80 -6.82 10.81 -18.67
C VAL A 80 -7.76 10.69 -19.88
N PRO A 81 -7.29 10.99 -21.10
CA PRO A 81 -8.15 11.05 -22.28
C PRO A 81 -8.54 9.65 -22.80
N THR A 82 -7.70 8.64 -22.56
CA THR A 82 -7.88 7.31 -23.16
C THR A 82 -7.92 6.18 -22.12
N LEU A 83 -8.52 5.05 -22.51
CA LEU A 83 -8.57 3.85 -21.67
C LEU A 83 -7.18 3.24 -21.39
N PRO A 84 -6.23 3.19 -22.36
CA PRO A 84 -4.85 2.79 -22.07
C PRO A 84 -4.15 3.67 -21.03
N ASP A 85 -4.38 4.98 -21.05
CA ASP A 85 -3.81 5.90 -20.06
C ASP A 85 -4.39 5.65 -18.67
N LEU A 86 -5.70 5.38 -18.59
CA LEU A 86 -6.36 4.95 -17.36
C LEU A 86 -5.74 3.65 -16.81
N ALA A 87 -5.53 2.65 -17.68
CA ALA A 87 -4.90 1.39 -17.30
C ALA A 87 -3.47 1.61 -16.78
N ALA A 88 -2.68 2.48 -17.44
CA ALA A 88 -1.33 2.84 -17.00
C ALA A 88 -1.30 3.49 -15.61
N LEU A 89 -2.23 4.41 -15.36
CA LEU A 89 -2.36 5.10 -14.08
C LEU A 89 -2.81 4.15 -12.97
N LEU A 90 -3.81 3.28 -13.22
CA LEU A 90 -4.26 2.27 -12.27
C LEU A 90 -3.14 1.30 -11.91
N ARG A 91 -2.41 0.78 -12.91
CA ARG A 91 -1.27 -0.13 -12.68
C ARG A 91 -0.20 0.52 -11.83
N ARG A 92 0.18 1.77 -12.12
CA ARG A 92 1.19 2.47 -11.31
C ARG A 92 0.70 2.70 -9.89
N THR A 93 -0.57 3.06 -9.73
CA THR A 93 -1.22 3.24 -8.43
C THR A 93 -1.19 1.94 -7.62
N ALA A 94 -1.54 0.81 -8.22
CA ALA A 94 -1.50 -0.49 -7.56
C ALA A 94 -0.07 -0.89 -7.16
N SER A 95 0.90 -0.76 -8.07
CA SER A 95 2.32 -1.04 -7.77
C SER A 95 2.86 -0.17 -6.64
N LEU A 96 2.57 1.14 -6.65
CA LEU A 96 2.98 2.03 -5.56
C LEU A 96 2.22 1.73 -4.28
N SER A 97 0.93 1.38 -4.33
CA SER A 97 0.15 1.02 -3.14
C SER A 97 0.63 -0.27 -2.47
N GLN A 98 1.26 -1.17 -3.23
CA GLN A 98 1.91 -2.37 -2.72
C GLN A 98 3.33 -2.10 -2.21
N ALA A 99 4.06 -1.17 -2.83
CA ALA A 99 5.45 -0.87 -2.48
C ALA A 99 5.62 0.19 -1.38
N LEU A 100 4.72 1.17 -1.30
CA LEU A 100 4.77 2.28 -0.34
C LEU A 100 4.36 1.97 1.10
N PRO A 101 3.82 0.80 1.46
CA PRO A 101 3.89 0.28 2.81
C PRO A 101 5.36 0.04 3.23
N ASN A 102 6.17 1.10 3.27
CA ASN A 102 7.49 1.18 3.89
C ASN A 102 7.37 1.13 5.43
N GLN A 103 6.30 0.52 5.95
CA GLN A 103 6.05 0.42 7.37
C GLN A 103 7.22 -0.27 8.06
N ALA A 104 7.80 -1.31 7.45
CA ALA A 104 9.01 -1.97 7.94
C ALA A 104 10.21 -1.02 8.09
N VAL A 105 10.40 -0.10 7.13
CA VAL A 105 11.49 0.89 7.16
C VAL A 105 11.22 1.97 8.22
N ARG A 106 9.97 2.43 8.33
CA ARG A 106 9.55 3.40 9.36
C ARG A 106 9.69 2.81 10.76
N ASP A 107 9.23 1.58 10.96
CA ASP A 107 9.36 0.83 12.22
C ASP A 107 10.83 0.61 12.59
N TYR A 108 11.68 0.34 11.59
CA TYR A 108 13.12 0.29 11.79
C TYR A 108 13.69 1.62 12.28
N HIS A 109 13.39 2.74 11.61
CA HIS A 109 13.89 4.05 12.04
C HIS A 109 13.42 4.42 13.45
N THR A 110 12.14 4.21 13.77
CA THR A 110 11.60 4.45 15.11
C THR A 110 12.30 3.57 16.16
N ALA A 111 12.47 2.28 15.88
CA ALA A 111 13.13 1.35 16.81
C ALA A 111 14.62 1.65 17.00
N VAL A 112 15.32 2.08 15.93
CA VAL A 112 16.71 2.52 16.03
C VAL A 112 16.81 3.78 16.87
N ALA A 113 15.95 4.78 16.63
CA ALA A 113 15.97 6.02 17.41
C ALA A 113 15.77 5.73 18.91
N GLN A 114 14.80 4.87 19.25
CA GLN A 114 14.57 4.42 20.63
C GLN A 114 15.78 3.68 21.22
N ALA A 115 16.39 2.77 20.47
CA ALA A 115 17.54 1.99 20.95
C ALA A 115 18.81 2.84 21.11
N VAL A 116 19.01 3.84 20.24
CA VAL A 116 20.13 4.79 20.32
C VAL A 116 19.93 5.75 21.49
N GLU A 117 18.71 6.21 21.75
CA GLU A 117 18.44 7.04 22.93
C GLU A 117 18.68 6.30 24.25
N ALA A 118 18.38 5.00 24.29
CA ALA A 118 18.64 4.16 25.46
C ALA A 118 20.14 3.83 25.68
N LEU A 119 21.02 4.12 24.72
CA LEU A 119 22.47 3.92 24.89
C LEU A 119 23.08 5.02 25.77
N PRO A 120 24.05 4.65 26.64
CA PRO A 120 24.89 5.61 27.33
C PRO A 120 25.53 6.59 26.33
N VAL A 121 25.62 7.87 26.69
CA VAL A 121 26.11 8.94 25.79
C VAL A 121 27.52 8.63 25.28
N GLU A 122 28.37 8.07 26.13
CA GLU A 122 29.73 7.61 25.82
C GLU A 122 29.81 6.50 24.76
N ASN A 123 28.72 5.77 24.52
CA ASN A 123 28.63 4.71 23.51
C ASN A 123 28.00 5.19 22.19
N ARG A 124 27.46 6.42 22.13
CA ARG A 124 26.89 7.00 20.91
C ARG A 124 28.01 7.37 19.93
N GLY A 125 27.81 7.13 18.64
CA GLY A 125 28.81 7.33 17.59
C GLY A 125 29.95 6.28 17.58
N THR A 126 29.86 5.25 18.41
CA THR A 126 30.87 4.17 18.49
C THR A 126 30.42 2.90 17.78
N GLU A 127 31.30 1.90 17.73
CA GLU A 127 30.99 0.56 17.21
C GLU A 127 29.81 -0.11 17.93
N VAL A 128 29.57 0.24 19.20
CA VAL A 128 28.42 -0.24 19.97
C VAL A 128 27.10 0.22 19.31
N GLU A 129 27.03 1.48 18.87
CA GLU A 129 25.87 1.98 18.15
C GLU A 129 25.67 1.25 16.82
N ARG A 130 26.75 0.98 16.08
CA ARG A 130 26.69 0.23 14.81
C ARG A 130 26.09 -1.16 15.01
N LEU A 131 26.52 -1.88 16.06
CA LEU A 131 26.00 -3.20 16.41
C LEU A 131 24.52 -3.17 16.81
N VAL A 132 24.10 -2.12 17.54
CA VAL A 132 22.69 -1.94 17.92
C VAL A 132 21.82 -1.72 16.68
N ARG A 133 22.23 -0.81 15.78
CA ARG A 133 21.52 -0.56 14.50
C ARG A 133 21.41 -1.84 13.67
N GLN A 134 22.49 -2.62 13.57
CA GLN A 134 22.48 -3.90 12.85
C GLN A 134 21.49 -4.90 13.47
N ARG A 135 21.47 -5.06 14.79
CA ARG A 135 20.54 -5.99 15.48
C ARG A 135 19.09 -5.57 15.28
N VAL A 136 18.77 -4.29 15.44
CA VAL A 136 17.42 -3.76 15.23
C VAL A 136 16.99 -3.97 13.77
N GLY A 137 17.88 -3.72 12.81
CA GLY A 137 17.63 -3.97 11.39
C GLY A 137 17.28 -5.42 11.08
N GLN A 138 18.07 -6.37 11.60
CA GLN A 138 17.83 -7.80 11.42
C GLN A 138 16.48 -8.25 12.01
N ALA A 139 16.14 -7.77 13.22
CA ALA A 139 14.86 -8.09 13.86
C ALA A 139 13.67 -7.58 13.03
N ARG A 140 13.73 -6.32 12.59
CA ARG A 140 12.65 -5.68 11.80
C ARG A 140 12.50 -6.29 10.42
N TYR A 141 13.61 -6.61 9.76
CA TYR A 141 13.59 -7.32 8.49
C TYR A 141 12.91 -8.68 8.62
N ARG A 142 13.26 -9.46 9.65
CA ARG A 142 12.63 -10.76 9.92
C ARG A 142 11.13 -10.62 10.20
N ASP A 143 10.72 -9.65 11.00
CA ASP A 143 9.30 -9.43 11.31
C ASP A 143 8.51 -9.01 10.07
N ALA A 144 9.09 -8.19 9.21
CA ALA A 144 8.51 -7.81 7.92
C ALA A 144 8.36 -9.03 6.99
N LEU A 145 9.36 -9.92 6.90
CA LEU A 145 9.27 -11.17 6.15
C LEU A 145 8.17 -12.10 6.68
N LEU A 146 8.08 -12.26 7.99
CA LEU A 146 7.03 -13.08 8.62
C LEU A 146 5.64 -12.53 8.37
N THR A 147 5.49 -11.20 8.37
CA THR A 147 4.24 -10.51 8.04
C THR A 147 3.89 -10.69 6.57
N TYR A 148 4.88 -10.59 5.67
CA TYR A 148 4.72 -10.78 4.24
C TYR A 148 4.25 -12.21 3.89
N TRP A 149 4.80 -13.24 4.54
CA TRP A 149 4.40 -14.64 4.35
C TRP A 149 3.15 -15.06 5.16
N GLY A 150 2.46 -14.11 5.81
CA GLY A 150 1.21 -14.41 6.52
C GLY A 150 1.39 -15.31 7.76
N GLY A 151 2.56 -15.28 8.41
CA GLY A 151 2.78 -15.99 9.68
C GLY A 151 2.88 -17.52 9.63
N CYS A 152 2.83 -18.14 8.45
CA CYS A 152 2.81 -19.62 8.30
C CYS A 152 4.06 -20.36 8.84
N LEU A 153 5.15 -19.67 9.16
CA LEU A 153 6.35 -20.27 9.76
C LEU A 153 6.35 -20.26 11.31
N ARG A 154 5.37 -19.63 11.96
CA ARG A 154 5.09 -19.93 13.37
C ARG A 154 4.27 -21.21 13.38
N GLY A 155 4.95 -22.35 13.45
CA GLY A 155 4.31 -23.62 13.81
C GLY A 155 3.47 -23.40 15.05
N ASP A 156 2.15 -23.47 14.88
CA ASP A 156 1.16 -23.32 15.94
C ASP A 156 1.34 -24.52 16.89
N ARG A 157 2.27 -24.39 17.85
CA ARG A 157 2.31 -25.26 19.04
C ARG A 157 1.13 -24.85 19.92
N ARG A 158 -0.09 -25.14 19.47
CA ARG A 158 -1.21 -25.25 20.39
C ARG A 158 -0.93 -26.44 21.30
N HIS A 159 -0.69 -26.11 22.55
CA HIS A 159 -0.97 -26.90 23.75
C HIS A 159 -1.80 -28.16 23.45
N ARG A 160 -1.15 -29.33 23.44
CA ARG A 160 -1.79 -30.56 23.93
C ARG A 160 -1.53 -30.61 25.43
N ASP A 161 -2.36 -29.90 26.19
CA ASP A 161 -2.58 -30.27 27.59
C ASP A 161 -3.39 -31.57 27.58
N ARG A 162 -2.68 -32.69 27.77
CA ARG A 162 -3.32 -33.93 28.23
C ARG A 162 -3.77 -33.67 29.67
N GLY A 163 -5.07 -33.43 29.84
CA GLY A 163 -5.71 -33.44 31.14
C GLY A 163 -5.57 -34.82 31.79
N THR A 164 -4.72 -34.91 32.80
CA THR A 164 -4.85 -35.84 33.91
C THR A 164 -6.00 -35.37 34.80
N ALA A 165 -7.13 -36.07 34.81
CA ALA A 165 -8.09 -36.10 35.92
C ALA A 165 -9.19 -37.16 35.70
N ARG A 166 -8.91 -38.41 36.09
CA ARG A 166 -9.66 -39.25 37.04
C ARG A 166 -9.33 -40.72 36.84
#